data_AF-A0A661U9R6-F1
#
_entry.id   AF-A0A661U9R6-F1
#
_cell.length_a   1.000
_cell.length_b   1.000
_cell.length_c   1.000
_cell.angle_alpha   90.00
_cell.angle_beta   90.00
_cell.angle_gamma   90.00
#
_symmetry.space_group_name_H-M   'P 1'
#
loop_
_entity.id
_entity.type
_entity.pdbx_description
1 polymer ?
#
loop_
_entity_poly.entity_id
_entity_poly.type
_entity_poly.pdbx_seq_one_letter_code
_entity_poly.pdbx_strand_id
1 'polypeptide(L)'
;MKFGYEGLEVWNRAVDFAVEVIDTIENISTDRKHYRLLEQIEASSTSISMNLAEGKGRNSKNEFIQFCYIARGSLYETMTLLEIFRRKKWISNSTYSQLEKEGIEIASMIKGLINSLYKP
;
A
#
# COMPACT_ATOMS: atom_id res chain seq x y z
N MET A 1 16.70 -13.53 -15.37
CA MET A 1 15.32 -14.00 -15.12
C MET A 1 14.66 -12.93 -14.26
N LYS A 2 13.44 -12.49 -14.59
CA LYS A 2 12.66 -11.54 -13.77
C LYS A 2 11.59 -12.30 -13.00
N PHE A 3 11.22 -11.82 -11.83
CA PHE A 3 10.10 -12.42 -11.11
C PHE A 3 8.78 -12.02 -11.77
N GLY A 4 7.82 -12.94 -11.86
CA GLY A 4 6.58 -12.72 -12.63
C GLY A 4 5.67 -11.61 -12.09
N TYR A 5 5.86 -11.20 -10.84
CA TYR A 5 5.13 -10.07 -10.23
C TYR A 5 5.70 -8.70 -10.62
N GLU A 6 6.97 -8.62 -11.05
CA GLU A 6 7.61 -7.35 -11.44
C GLU A 6 6.96 -6.74 -12.70
N GLY A 7 6.21 -7.55 -13.46
CA GLY A 7 5.42 -7.09 -14.60
C GLY A 7 4.06 -6.50 -14.23
N LEU A 8 3.66 -6.53 -12.95
CA LEU A 8 2.42 -5.89 -12.50
C LEU A 8 2.68 -4.40 -12.23
N GLU A 9 2.10 -3.53 -13.04
CA GLU A 9 2.24 -2.07 -12.84
C GLU A 9 1.79 -1.63 -11.45
N VAL A 10 0.71 -2.23 -10.94
CA VAL A 10 0.20 -1.95 -9.58
C VAL A 10 1.17 -2.38 -8.48
N TRP A 11 2.03 -3.37 -8.74
CA TRP A 11 3.05 -3.78 -7.79
C TRP A 11 4.18 -2.76 -7.73
N ASN A 12 4.68 -2.27 -8.88
CA ASN A 12 5.72 -1.24 -8.92
C ASN A 12 5.27 0.02 -8.17
N ARG A 13 4.06 0.51 -8.47
CA ARG A 13 3.47 1.67 -7.78
C ARG A 13 3.27 1.43 -6.29
N ALA A 14 2.87 0.22 -5.88
CA ALA A 14 2.75 -0.11 -4.46
C ALA A 14 4.10 -0.15 -3.72
N VAL A 15 5.20 -0.53 -4.40
CA VAL A 15 6.55 -0.43 -3.84
C VAL A 15 6.97 1.03 -3.69
N ASP A 16 6.80 1.83 -4.74
CA ASP A 16 7.13 3.27 -4.71
C ASP A 16 6.33 3.99 -3.62
N PHE A 17 5.02 3.70 -3.53
CA PHE A 17 4.16 4.23 -2.48
C PHE A 17 4.63 3.85 -1.08
N ALA A 18 5.09 2.61 -0.85
CA ALA A 18 5.62 2.20 0.44
C ALA A 18 6.91 2.98 0.78
N VAL A 19 7.80 3.20 -0.19
CA VAL A 19 9.00 4.03 -0.01
C VAL A 19 8.62 5.47 0.37
N GLU A 20 7.71 6.09 -0.37
CA GLU A 20 7.25 7.46 -0.08
C GLU A 20 6.61 7.58 1.32
N VAL A 21 5.84 6.57 1.74
CA VAL A 21 5.26 6.51 3.09
C VAL A 21 6.36 6.41 4.15
N ILE A 22 7.35 5.53 3.96
CA ILE A 22 8.48 5.35 4.89
C ILE A 22 9.29 6.65 5.00
N ASP A 23 9.69 7.24 3.87
CA ASP A 23 10.42 8.50 3.83
C ASP A 23 9.64 9.63 4.54
N THR A 24 8.32 9.65 4.38
CA THR A 24 7.45 10.62 5.05
C THR A 24 7.49 10.47 6.57
N ILE A 25 7.48 9.25 7.09
CA ILE A 25 7.39 9.00 8.52
C ILE A 25 8.73 9.09 9.24
N GLU A 26 9.85 8.86 8.55
CA GLU A 26 11.20 9.05 9.10
C GLU A 26 11.43 10.51 9.53
N ASN A 27 10.74 11.45 8.88
CA ASN A 27 10.81 12.87 9.17
C ASN A 27 9.86 13.33 10.31
N ILE A 28 9.05 12.44 10.88
CA ILE A 28 8.09 12.79 11.94
C ILE A 28 8.82 13.01 13.27
N SER A 29 8.79 14.25 13.76
CA SER A 29 9.26 14.60 15.10
C SER A 29 8.09 14.81 16.06
N THR A 30 8.03 13.99 17.12
CA THR A 30 6.99 14.03 18.16
C THR A 30 7.60 13.91 19.55
N ASP A 31 6.98 14.55 20.57
CA ASP A 31 7.48 14.52 21.96
C ASP A 31 7.61 13.10 22.51
N ARG A 32 6.63 12.25 22.18
CA ARG A 32 6.68 10.81 22.39
C ARG A 32 6.84 10.17 21.02
N LYS A 33 7.95 9.48 20.77
CA LYS A 33 8.34 8.90 19.46
C LYS A 33 7.37 7.90 18.80
N HIS A 34 6.17 7.65 19.38
CA HIS A 34 5.05 6.89 18.81
C HIS A 34 5.39 5.61 18.01
N TYR A 35 6.44 4.88 18.40
CA TYR A 35 7.04 3.77 17.64
C TYR A 35 6.04 2.77 17.08
N ARG A 36 5.06 2.32 17.88
CA ARG A 36 4.05 1.35 17.43
C ARG A 36 3.22 1.85 16.23
N LEU A 37 2.92 3.14 16.14
CA LEU A 37 2.18 3.69 15.01
C LEU A 37 3.06 3.78 13.75
N LEU A 38 4.35 4.10 13.93
CA LEU A 38 5.33 4.15 12.86
C LEU A 38 5.58 2.74 12.29
N GLU A 39 5.83 1.76 13.15
CA GLU A 39 5.97 0.34 12.74
C GLU A 39 4.70 -0.18 12.05
N GLN A 40 3.51 0.22 12.50
CA GLN A 40 2.25 -0.24 11.90
C GLN A 40 2.04 0.32 10.49
N ILE A 41 2.43 1.58 10.23
CA ILE A 41 2.30 2.16 8.89
C ILE A 41 3.38 1.62 7.93
N GLU A 42 4.60 1.35 8.42
CA GLU A 42 5.63 0.64 7.65
C GLU A 42 5.16 -0.75 7.24
N ALA A 43 4.63 -1.52 8.20
CA ALA A 43 4.12 -2.86 7.95
C ALA A 43 2.92 -2.86 6.98
N SER A 44 1.94 -1.98 7.19
CA SER A 44 0.75 -1.93 6.33
C SER A 44 1.05 -1.43 4.92
N SER A 45 1.93 -0.43 4.75
CA SER A 45 2.27 0.10 3.42
C SER A 45 3.07 -0.92 2.59
N THR A 46 4.08 -1.55 3.17
CA THR A 46 4.88 -2.60 2.52
C THR A 46 4.07 -3.87 2.23
N SER A 47 3.11 -4.20 3.10
CA SER A 47 2.21 -5.35 2.93
C SER A 47 1.40 -5.31 1.62
N ILE A 48 1.14 -4.13 1.05
CA ILE A 48 0.41 -3.99 -0.22
C ILE A 48 1.15 -4.70 -1.35
N SER A 49 2.43 -4.36 -1.56
CA SER A 49 3.26 -4.94 -2.62
C SER A 49 3.63 -6.39 -2.32
N MET A 50 3.88 -6.73 -1.05
CA MET A 50 4.14 -8.11 -0.62
C MET A 50 2.98 -9.05 -0.96
N ASN A 51 1.74 -8.66 -0.65
CA ASN A 51 0.57 -9.47 -0.97
C ASN A 51 0.32 -9.58 -2.48
N LEU A 52 0.56 -8.52 -3.26
CA LEU A 52 0.47 -8.59 -4.73
C LEU A 52 1.49 -9.57 -5.31
N ALA A 53 2.73 -9.55 -4.81
CA ALA A 53 3.78 -10.48 -5.24
C ALA A 53 3.48 -11.92 -4.84
N GLU A 54 3.07 -12.13 -3.58
CA GLU A 54 2.73 -13.45 -3.05
C GLU A 54 1.55 -14.05 -3.82
N GLY A 55 0.47 -13.28 -4.00
CA GLY A 55 -0.70 -13.69 -4.75
C GLY A 55 -0.38 -14.08 -6.20
N LYS A 56 0.49 -13.32 -6.87
CA LYS A 56 0.91 -13.62 -8.24
C LYS A 56 1.71 -14.91 -8.35
N GLY A 57 2.38 -15.34 -7.27
CA GLY A 57 3.08 -16.60 -7.17
C GLY A 57 2.20 -17.82 -6.83
N ARG A 58 0.89 -17.63 -6.57
CA ARG A 58 -0.04 -18.73 -6.27
C ARG A 58 -0.49 -19.47 -7.53
N ASN A 59 -0.94 -20.71 -7.34
CA ASN A 59 -1.28 -21.62 -8.44
C ASN A 59 -2.65 -21.33 -9.08
N SER A 60 -3.58 -20.73 -8.32
CA SER A 60 -4.94 -20.46 -8.81
C SER A 60 -5.27 -18.97 -8.91
N LYS A 61 -6.11 -18.62 -9.90
CA LYS A 61 -6.68 -17.26 -10.03
C LYS A 61 -7.42 -16.84 -8.76
N ASN A 62 -8.14 -17.76 -8.12
CA ASN A 62 -8.92 -17.47 -6.92
C ASN A 62 -8.04 -17.08 -5.73
N GLU A 63 -6.93 -17.78 -5.52
CA GLU A 63 -5.95 -17.39 -4.49
C GLU A 63 -5.37 -16.01 -4.82
N PHE A 64 -4.99 -15.75 -6.08
CA PHE A 64 -4.45 -14.44 -6.45
C PHE A 64 -5.47 -13.31 -6.16
N ILE A 65 -6.75 -13.53 -6.45
CA ILE A 65 -7.81 -12.57 -6.12
C ILE A 65 -7.91 -12.35 -4.60
N GLN A 66 -7.82 -13.40 -3.79
CA GLN A 66 -7.82 -13.27 -2.33
C GLN A 66 -6.67 -12.39 -1.83
N PHE A 67 -5.45 -12.63 -2.33
CA PHE A 67 -4.28 -11.81 -2.01
C PHE A 67 -4.42 -10.36 -2.48
N CYS A 68 -5.05 -10.11 -3.63
CA CYS A 68 -5.37 -8.75 -4.08
C CYS A 68 -6.32 -8.04 -3.09
N TYR A 69 -7.30 -8.76 -2.52
CA TYR A 69 -8.16 -8.19 -1.48
C TYR A 69 -7.41 -7.90 -0.18
N ILE A 70 -6.45 -8.75 0.21
CA ILE A 70 -5.59 -8.50 1.37
C ILE A 70 -4.74 -7.24 1.12
N ALA A 71 -4.10 -7.13 -0.05
CA ALA A 71 -3.34 -5.93 -0.44
C ALA A 71 -4.19 -4.65 -0.35
N ARG A 72 -5.45 -4.70 -0.81
CA ARG A 72 -6.39 -3.58 -0.68
C ARG A 72 -6.74 -3.26 0.78
N GLY A 73 -6.86 -4.29 1.63
CA GLY A 73 -7.04 -4.12 3.07
C GLY A 73 -5.86 -3.38 3.70
N SER A 74 -4.63 -3.81 3.42
CA SER A 74 -3.41 -3.14 3.91
C SER A 74 -3.29 -1.70 3.42
N LEU A 75 -3.72 -1.41 2.19
CA LEU A 75 -3.82 -0.03 1.70
C LEU A 75 -4.79 0.82 2.54
N TYR A 76 -5.95 0.29 2.90
CA TYR A 76 -6.92 1.02 3.73
C TYR A 76 -6.41 1.25 5.16
N GLU A 77 -5.66 0.31 5.73
CA GLU A 77 -4.96 0.52 7.00
C GLU A 77 -3.92 1.65 6.89
N THR A 78 -3.12 1.64 5.82
CA THR A 78 -2.13 2.70 5.53
C THR A 78 -2.81 4.06 5.44
N MET A 79 -3.87 4.18 4.63
CA MET A 79 -4.62 5.43 4.47
C MET A 79 -5.26 5.92 5.78
N THR A 80 -5.72 4.99 6.62
CA THR A 80 -6.27 5.32 7.93
C THR A 80 -5.19 5.93 8.84
N LEU A 81 -3.98 5.37 8.84
CA LEU A 81 -2.86 5.91 9.62
C LEU A 81 -2.39 7.27 9.08
N LEU A 82 -2.31 7.44 7.76
CA LEU A 82 -1.99 8.74 7.14
C LEU A 82 -2.99 9.84 7.54
N GLU A 83 -4.29 9.52 7.57
CA GLU A 83 -5.32 10.47 8.02
C GLU A 83 -5.16 10.81 9.51
N ILE A 84 -4.81 9.83 10.36
CA ILE A 84 -4.50 10.07 11.78
C ILE A 84 -3.29 11.02 11.89
N PHE A 85 -2.22 10.76 11.12
CA PHE A 85 -1.00 11.56 11.16
C PHE A 85 -1.24 12.99 10.69
N ARG A 86 -2.06 13.17 9.64
CA ARG A 86 -2.51 14.49 9.18
C ARG A 86 -3.30 15.24 10.26
N ARG A 87 -4.27 14.59 10.91
CA ARG A 87 -5.06 15.21 12.00
C ARG A 87 -4.20 15.56 13.22
N LYS A 88 -3.18 14.75 13.49
CA LYS A 88 -2.16 15.02 14.51
C LYS A 88 -1.13 16.07 14.08
N LYS A 89 -1.22 16.57 12.85
CA LYS A 89 -0.30 17.53 12.22
C LYS A 89 1.15 17.02 12.15
N TRP A 90 1.34 15.70 12.09
CA TRP A 90 2.66 15.08 11.91
C TRP A 90 3.10 15.11 10.45
N ILE A 91 2.13 15.12 9.54
CA ILE A 91 2.34 15.34 8.11
C ILE A 91 1.51 16.53 7.65
N SER A 92 2.00 17.22 6.62
CA SER A 92 1.29 18.36 6.03
C SER A 92 0.06 17.91 5.25
N ASN A 93 -0.92 18.82 5.05
CA ASN A 93 -2.06 18.52 4.18
C ASN A 93 -1.61 18.25 2.73
N SER A 94 -0.56 18.92 2.24
CA SER A 94 -0.03 18.68 0.89
C SER A 94 0.60 17.28 0.76
N THR A 95 1.39 16.85 1.75
CA THR A 95 1.95 15.49 1.80
C THR A 95 0.84 14.45 1.82
N TYR A 96 -0.16 14.64 2.69
CA TYR A 96 -1.31 13.74 2.73
C TYR A 96 -2.04 13.68 1.38
N SER A 97 -2.34 14.82 0.75
CA SER A 97 -3.05 14.83 -0.54
C SER A 97 -2.28 14.15 -1.67
N GLN A 98 -0.94 14.20 -1.65
CA GLN A 98 -0.10 13.46 -2.59
C GLN A 98 -0.23 11.95 -2.38
N LEU A 99 -0.04 11.48 -1.14
CA LEU A 99 -0.15 10.06 -0.78
C LEU A 99 -1.58 9.54 -0.98
N GLU A 100 -2.60 10.33 -0.68
CA GLU A 100 -4.01 9.98 -0.90
C GLU A 100 -4.32 9.79 -2.37
N LYS A 101 -3.82 10.67 -3.24
CA LYS A 101 -3.98 10.53 -4.67
C LYS A 101 -3.38 9.21 -5.16
N GLU A 102 -2.16 8.89 -4.73
CA GLU A 102 -1.50 7.64 -5.10
C GLU A 102 -2.24 6.41 -4.56
N GLY A 103 -2.68 6.45 -3.30
CA GLY A 103 -3.48 5.39 -2.68
C GLY A 103 -4.80 5.13 -3.42
N ILE A 104 -5.50 6.18 -3.87
CA ILE A 104 -6.73 6.03 -4.68
C ILE A 104 -6.44 5.33 -6.01
N GLU A 105 -5.34 5.71 -6.67
CA GLU A 105 -4.94 5.09 -7.93
C GLU A 105 -4.57 3.61 -7.74
N ILE A 106 -3.78 3.28 -6.71
CA ILE A 106 -3.45 1.89 -6.37
C ILE A 106 -4.72 1.08 -6.08
N ALA A 107 -5.67 1.62 -5.30
CA ALA A 107 -6.95 0.95 -5.03
C ALA A 107 -7.74 0.68 -6.32
N SER A 108 -7.76 1.64 -7.25
CA SER A 108 -8.38 1.51 -8.57
C SER A 108 -7.71 0.42 -9.41
N MET A 109 -6.39 0.39 -9.43
CA MET A 109 -5.61 -0.62 -10.16
C MET A 109 -5.78 -2.02 -9.58
N ILE A 110 -5.79 -2.18 -8.25
CA ILE A 110 -6.09 -3.47 -7.59
C ILE A 110 -7.49 -3.93 -7.99
N LYS A 111 -8.49 -3.05 -7.97
CA LYS A 111 -9.85 -3.37 -8.43
C LYS A 111 -9.87 -3.80 -9.90
N GLY A 112 -9.14 -3.08 -10.77
CA GLY A 112 -9.00 -3.42 -12.18
C GLY A 112 -8.36 -4.80 -12.41
N LEU A 113 -7.29 -5.10 -11.65
CA LEU A 113 -6.62 -6.39 -11.66
C LEU A 113 -7.58 -7.52 -11.23
N ILE A 114 -8.28 -7.37 -10.11
CA ILE A 114 -9.29 -8.34 -9.64
C ILE A 114 -10.34 -8.59 -10.74
N ASN A 115 -10.89 -7.54 -11.34
CA ASN A 115 -11.87 -7.66 -12.41
C ASN A 115 -11.32 -8.38 -13.64
N SER A 116 -10.05 -8.18 -13.98
CA SER A 116 -9.40 -8.88 -15.10
C SER A 116 -9.24 -10.38 -14.84
N LEU A 117 -9.06 -10.78 -13.58
CA LEU A 117 -8.90 -12.19 -13.20
C LEU A 117 -10.22 -12.97 -13.22
N TYR A 118 -11.35 -12.29 -13.05
CA TYR A 118 -12.69 -12.89 -13.21
C TYR A 118 -13.12 -13.10 -14.66
N LYS A 119 -12.42 -12.51 -15.65
CA LYS A 119 -12.75 -12.74 -17.05
C LYS A 119 -12.41 -14.18 -17.45
N PRO A 120 -13.32 -14.88 -18.16
CA PRO A 120 -13.10 -16.25 -18.62
C PRO A 120 -11.86 -16.35 -19.51
#